data_AF-A0A1Y3EY12-F1
#
_entry.id   AF-A0A1Y3EY12-F1
#
_cell.length_a   1.000
_cell.length_b   1.000
_cell.length_c   1.000
_cell.angle_alpha   90.00
_cell.angle_beta   90.00
_cell.angle_gamma   90.00
#
_symmetry.space_group_name_H-M   'P 1'
#
loop_
_entity.id
_entity.type
_entity.pdbx_description
1 polymer ?
#
loop_
_entity_poly.entity_id
_entity_poly.type
_entity_poly.pdbx_seq_one_letter_code
_entity_poly.pdbx_strand_id
1 'polypeptide(L)'
;MLSKSLIVGNLWRKFWGGAIQIRLSKDDQTDYGKYVMWSGAVPFGWYFRDTWKANLGENWALKLCIEWYNYDGLRDNFLRNVYTNIPCPCTLSQALNDFGRFTPLPTCEMMGDSSCIYTKGAQHCIVSTNSMPDSGTEMCCYDYNGWLMFSQDYEQSTDYLRYFSAGVPYRANPWGGYVFKKPLYVPTWSNFYNDLLPYDVCCRWAGHCEFYYWRRATSGCQNYEPAVIGTAYGHGHFITFDGMKYSFSGRGYFVLTQLKTADRNL
;
A
#
# COMPACT_ATOMS: atom_id res chain seq x y z
N MET A 1 19.79 -10.29 -29.15
CA MET A 1 18.74 -9.52 -29.84
C MET A 1 17.43 -9.78 -29.10
N LEU A 2 17.02 -8.89 -28.18
CA LEU A 2 15.74 -9.04 -27.46
C LEU A 2 14.62 -8.89 -28.49
N SER A 3 14.06 -10.01 -28.93
CA SER A 3 12.96 -10.04 -29.87
C SER A 3 11.69 -9.59 -29.14
N LYS A 4 11.13 -8.45 -29.56
CA LYS A 4 9.85 -7.89 -29.08
C LYS A 4 8.64 -8.69 -29.63
N SER A 5 8.77 -10.00 -29.74
CA SER A 5 7.77 -10.89 -30.33
C SER A 5 6.80 -11.36 -29.26
N LEU A 6 5.72 -10.61 -29.04
CA LEU A 6 4.35 -10.99 -29.40
C LEU A 6 3.35 -10.02 -28.73
N ILE A 7 2.40 -9.53 -29.52
CA ILE A 7 1.18 -8.77 -29.16
C ILE A 7 1.40 -7.26 -28.87
N VAL A 8 1.78 -6.44 -29.86
CA VAL A 8 1.97 -4.98 -29.67
C VAL A 8 1.26 -4.13 -30.74
N GLY A 9 -0.01 -4.44 -31.03
CA GLY A 9 -0.85 -3.53 -31.82
C GLY A 9 -1.43 -2.41 -30.94
N ASN A 10 -2.56 -2.69 -30.29
CA ASN A 10 -3.32 -1.71 -29.52
C ASN A 10 -3.29 -1.94 -27.99
N LEU A 11 -2.44 -2.85 -27.47
CA LEU A 11 -2.41 -3.16 -26.03
C LEU A 11 -2.02 -1.97 -25.16
N TRP A 12 -1.26 -1.01 -25.70
CA TRP A 12 -0.92 0.25 -25.03
C TRP A 12 -2.14 1.08 -24.62
N ARG A 13 -3.31 0.83 -25.22
CA ARG A 13 -4.59 1.45 -24.85
C ARG A 13 -5.22 0.80 -23.62
N LYS A 14 -4.97 -0.49 -23.39
CA LYS A 14 -5.63 -1.29 -22.35
C LYS A 14 -4.76 -1.50 -21.11
N PHE A 15 -3.44 -1.51 -21.27
CA PHE A 15 -2.50 -1.84 -20.20
C PHE A 15 -1.44 -0.76 -20.03
N TRP A 16 -1.38 -0.16 -18.85
CA TRP A 16 -0.40 0.87 -18.50
C TRP A 16 0.77 0.34 -17.65
N GLY A 17 0.69 -0.92 -17.24
CA GLY A 17 1.72 -1.65 -16.52
C GLY A 17 1.48 -3.15 -16.63
N GLY A 18 2.43 -3.96 -16.16
CA GLY A 18 2.36 -5.42 -16.22
C GLY A 18 3.68 -6.07 -15.78
N ALA A 19 3.87 -7.34 -16.13
CA ALA A 19 5.15 -8.02 -15.94
C ALA A 19 5.87 -8.19 -17.27
N ILE A 20 7.19 -8.28 -17.23
CA ILE A 20 8.06 -8.54 -18.37
C ILE A 20 8.55 -9.96 -18.25
N GLN A 21 8.37 -10.73 -19.31
CA GLN A 21 8.93 -12.07 -19.43
C GLN A 21 10.21 -12.00 -20.26
N ILE A 22 11.28 -12.58 -19.75
CA ILE A 22 12.52 -12.79 -20.49
C ILE A 22 12.68 -14.29 -20.69
N ARG A 23 12.91 -14.71 -21.94
CA ARG A 23 13.17 -16.10 -22.30
C ARG A 23 14.52 -16.20 -23.01
N LEU A 24 15.35 -17.16 -22.59
CA LEU A 24 16.69 -17.36 -23.18
C LEU A 24 16.63 -18.14 -24.51
N SER A 25 15.69 -19.08 -24.64
CA SER A 25 15.43 -19.80 -25.90
C SER A 25 14.40 -19.07 -26.75
N LYS A 26 14.75 -18.75 -28.01
CA LYS A 26 13.89 -17.96 -28.90
C LYS A 26 12.73 -18.77 -29.48
N ASP A 27 12.96 -20.06 -29.75
CA ASP A 27 12.07 -20.87 -30.59
C ASP A 27 11.65 -22.21 -29.94
N ASP A 28 12.22 -22.58 -28.79
CA ASP A 28 11.86 -23.83 -28.12
C ASP A 28 10.71 -23.62 -27.12
N GLN A 29 9.50 -24.06 -27.49
CA GLN A 29 8.36 -24.12 -26.57
C GLN A 29 8.35 -25.38 -25.71
N THR A 30 9.23 -26.35 -25.96
CA THR A 30 9.34 -27.58 -25.15
C THR A 30 10.05 -27.34 -23.82
N ASP A 31 10.58 -26.13 -23.59
CA ASP A 31 11.37 -25.79 -22.42
C ASP A 31 10.59 -25.76 -21.09
N TYR A 32 9.27 -26.03 -21.07
CA TYR A 32 8.40 -26.05 -19.87
C TYR A 32 8.57 -24.86 -18.90
N GLY A 33 9.11 -23.72 -19.36
CA GLY A 33 9.43 -22.57 -18.51
C GLY A 33 10.77 -22.63 -17.77
N LYS A 34 11.64 -23.61 -18.03
CA LYS A 34 12.95 -23.79 -17.37
C LYS A 34 13.90 -22.59 -17.51
N TYR A 35 13.84 -21.86 -18.61
CA TYR A 35 14.65 -20.65 -18.85
C TYR A 35 13.82 -19.40 -19.08
N VAL A 36 12.73 -19.29 -18.30
CA VAL A 36 11.85 -18.13 -18.30
C VAL A 36 11.99 -17.40 -16.96
N MET A 37 12.26 -16.11 -17.03
CA MET A 37 12.24 -15.22 -15.87
C MET A 37 11.14 -14.19 -16.05
N TRP A 38 10.38 -13.94 -14.98
CA TRP A 38 9.39 -12.87 -14.92
C TRP A 38 9.90 -11.75 -14.02
N SER A 39 9.72 -10.51 -14.44
CA SER A 39 9.90 -9.36 -13.57
C SER A 39 8.78 -9.29 -12.52
N GLY A 40 8.99 -8.46 -11.50
CA GLY A 40 7.89 -7.93 -10.70
C GLY A 40 6.94 -7.05 -11.53
N ALA A 41 6.02 -6.36 -10.87
CA ALA A 41 5.15 -5.39 -11.52
C ALA A 41 5.97 -4.18 -12.03
N VAL A 42 5.79 -3.85 -13.30
CA VAL A 42 6.52 -2.80 -14.01
C VAL A 42 5.53 -1.82 -14.64
N PRO A 43 5.64 -0.51 -14.35
CA PRO A 43 4.86 0.51 -15.03
C PRO A 43 5.41 0.71 -16.46
N PHE A 44 4.55 0.70 -17.47
CA PHE A 44 4.96 0.66 -18.88
C PHE A 44 5.23 2.02 -19.52
N GLY A 45 5.31 3.10 -18.74
CA GLY A 45 5.50 4.45 -19.28
C GLY A 45 6.79 4.63 -20.06
N TRP A 46 7.88 3.95 -19.71
CA TRP A 46 9.10 3.97 -20.52
C TRP A 46 9.00 3.05 -21.75
N TYR A 47 8.26 1.95 -21.67
CA TYR A 47 8.09 1.00 -22.77
C TYR A 47 7.18 1.51 -23.89
N PHE A 48 6.13 2.25 -23.51
CA PHE A 48 5.14 2.83 -24.42
C PHE A 48 5.31 4.33 -24.61
N ARG A 49 6.38 4.95 -24.08
CA ARG A 49 6.62 6.40 -24.16
C ARG A 49 6.42 6.96 -25.55
N ASP A 50 7.10 6.38 -26.54
CA ASP A 50 7.08 6.91 -27.92
C ASP A 50 5.71 6.68 -28.57
N THR A 51 5.08 5.54 -28.31
CA THR A 51 3.74 5.22 -28.80
C THR A 51 2.69 6.15 -28.18
N TRP A 52 2.74 6.41 -26.88
CA TRP A 52 1.84 7.33 -26.20
C TRP A 52 2.09 8.78 -26.61
N LYS A 53 3.34 9.22 -26.79
CA LYS A 53 3.66 10.54 -27.36
C LYS A 53 3.06 10.72 -28.76
N ALA A 54 3.21 9.72 -29.64
CA ALA A 54 2.71 9.79 -31.00
C ALA A 54 1.17 9.84 -31.09
N ASN A 55 0.46 9.15 -30.18
CA ASN A 55 -1.01 9.04 -30.23
C ASN A 55 -1.74 10.03 -29.30
N LEU A 56 -1.17 10.34 -28.14
CA LEU A 56 -1.78 11.19 -27.11
C LEU A 56 -1.11 12.58 -27.03
N GLY A 57 0.05 12.80 -27.68
CA GLY A 57 0.82 14.05 -27.65
C GLY A 57 1.86 14.11 -26.53
N GLU A 58 2.57 15.24 -26.42
CA GLU A 58 3.63 15.43 -25.41
C GLU A 58 3.12 15.29 -23.97
N ASN A 59 1.88 15.72 -23.69
CA ASN A 59 1.23 15.62 -22.38
C ASN A 59 0.50 14.28 -22.16
N TRP A 60 0.98 13.19 -22.74
CA TRP A 60 0.35 11.87 -22.65
C TRP A 60 0.13 11.43 -21.19
N ALA A 61 1.10 11.68 -20.31
CA ALA A 61 1.05 11.26 -18.91
C ALA A 61 -0.09 11.96 -18.16
N LEU A 62 -0.26 13.27 -18.40
CA LEU A 62 -1.36 14.05 -17.83
C LEU A 62 -2.72 13.55 -18.33
N LYS A 63 -2.84 13.18 -19.61
CA LYS A 63 -4.08 12.61 -20.16
C LYS A 63 -4.45 11.30 -19.48
N LEU A 64 -3.48 10.39 -19.31
CA LEU A 64 -3.70 9.12 -18.59
C LEU A 64 -4.01 9.34 -17.11
N CYS A 65 -3.35 10.32 -16.47
CA CYS A 65 -3.63 10.69 -15.09
C CYS A 65 -5.08 11.18 -14.93
N ILE A 66 -5.55 12.09 -15.79
CA ILE A 66 -6.93 12.60 -15.78
C ILE A 66 -7.93 11.46 -16.07
N GLU A 67 -7.61 10.57 -17.00
CA GLU A 67 -8.43 9.39 -17.29
C GLU A 67 -8.60 8.52 -16.03
N TRP A 68 -7.50 8.22 -15.33
CA TRP A 68 -7.58 7.51 -14.05
C TRP A 68 -8.33 8.30 -12.99
N TYR A 69 -8.07 9.60 -12.85
CA TYR A 69 -8.72 10.46 -11.86
C TYR A 69 -10.24 10.45 -12.02
N ASN A 70 -10.71 10.50 -13.27
CA ASN A 70 -12.13 10.43 -13.59
C ASN A 70 -12.68 9.01 -13.33
N TYR A 71 -11.97 7.97 -13.78
CA TYR A 71 -12.37 6.58 -13.57
C TYR A 71 -12.48 6.23 -12.08
N ASP A 72 -11.49 6.58 -11.26
CA ASP A 72 -11.51 6.31 -9.83
C ASP A 72 -12.62 7.10 -9.12
N GLY A 73 -12.95 8.29 -9.63
CA GLY A 73 -14.05 9.11 -9.13
C GLY A 73 -15.45 8.58 -9.41
N LEU A 74 -15.61 7.69 -10.39
CA LEU A 74 -16.88 7.01 -10.68
C LEU A 74 -17.10 5.78 -9.77
N ARG A 75 -16.07 5.35 -9.04
CA ARG A 75 -16.10 4.18 -8.16
C ARG A 75 -16.49 4.57 -6.75
N ASP A 76 -16.91 3.56 -5.98
CA ASP A 76 -17.21 3.74 -4.57
C ASP A 76 -16.02 4.33 -3.81
N ASN A 77 -16.34 5.30 -2.95
CA ASN A 77 -15.37 5.98 -2.12
C ASN A 77 -15.00 5.13 -0.90
N PHE A 78 -13.99 4.27 -1.08
CA PHE A 78 -13.48 3.37 -0.04
C PHE A 78 -12.89 4.11 1.17
N LEU A 79 -12.45 5.37 1.00
CA LEU A 79 -11.84 6.18 2.06
C LEU A 79 -12.77 6.33 3.27
N ARG A 80 -14.09 6.42 3.05
CA ARG A 80 -15.08 6.52 4.14
C ARG A 80 -14.98 5.34 5.11
N ASN A 81 -14.84 4.13 4.57
CA ASN A 81 -14.77 2.91 5.36
C ASN A 81 -13.39 2.79 6.03
N VAL A 82 -12.33 3.08 5.29
CA VAL A 82 -10.96 2.98 5.83
C VAL A 82 -10.74 3.97 6.97
N TYR A 83 -11.07 5.26 6.80
CA TYR A 83 -10.85 6.28 7.84
C TYR A 83 -11.62 6.02 9.13
N THR A 84 -12.78 5.38 9.04
CA THR A 84 -13.62 5.09 10.20
C THR A 84 -13.12 3.86 10.96
N ASN A 85 -12.61 2.84 10.26
CA ASN A 85 -12.34 1.53 10.85
C ASN A 85 -10.85 1.22 11.02
N ILE A 86 -9.98 1.93 10.31
CA ILE A 86 -8.53 1.72 10.31
C ILE A 86 -7.82 3.09 10.40
N PRO A 87 -8.02 3.87 11.48
CA PRO A 87 -7.39 5.18 11.64
C PRO A 87 -5.86 5.03 11.81
N CYS A 88 -5.10 5.97 11.22
CA CYS A 88 -3.65 6.00 11.41
C CYS A 88 -3.27 6.37 12.87
N PRO A 89 -2.27 5.69 13.46
CA PRO A 89 -1.60 6.21 14.65
C PRO A 89 -1.04 7.62 14.42
N CYS A 90 -1.08 8.49 15.44
CA CYS A 90 -0.56 9.86 15.30
C CYS A 90 0.97 9.90 15.25
N THR A 91 1.63 8.95 15.91
CA THR A 91 3.09 8.91 16.06
C THR A 91 3.68 7.56 15.69
N LEU A 92 4.93 7.57 15.27
CA LEU A 92 5.69 6.37 14.96
C LEU A 92 5.80 5.42 16.17
N SER A 93 5.92 5.95 17.39
CA SER A 93 5.95 5.12 18.59
C SER A 93 4.62 4.37 18.80
N GLN A 94 3.48 5.02 18.57
CA GLN A 94 2.18 4.34 18.60
C GLN A 94 2.09 3.25 17.52
N ALA A 95 2.54 3.56 16.30
CA ALA A 95 2.57 2.61 15.20
C ALA A 95 3.39 1.34 15.51
N LEU A 96 4.59 1.50 16.06
CA LEU A 96 5.46 0.37 16.41
C LEU A 96 4.88 -0.50 17.53
N ASN A 97 4.09 0.09 18.44
CA ASN A 97 3.41 -0.65 19.50
C ASN A 97 2.11 -1.33 19.03
N ASP A 98 1.64 -1.06 17.81
CA ASP A 98 0.38 -1.58 17.25
C ASP A 98 0.60 -2.70 16.22
N PHE A 99 1.51 -3.63 16.56
CA PHE A 99 2.02 -4.70 15.70
C PHE A 99 0.99 -5.81 15.36
N GLY A 100 -0.27 -5.67 15.76
CA GLY A 100 -1.36 -6.57 15.38
C GLY A 100 -2.25 -6.01 14.28
N ARG A 101 -2.59 -4.71 14.36
CA ARG A 101 -3.43 -4.04 13.36
C ARG A 101 -2.64 -3.60 12.15
N PHE A 102 -1.38 -3.23 12.36
CA PHE A 102 -0.48 -2.75 11.33
C PHE A 102 0.79 -3.58 11.26
N THR A 103 1.39 -3.61 10.07
CA THR A 103 2.69 -4.21 9.84
C THR A 103 3.55 -3.31 8.94
N PRO A 104 4.88 -3.27 9.13
CA PRO A 104 5.78 -2.45 8.33
C PRO A 104 5.65 -2.73 6.83
N LEU A 105 5.69 -1.67 6.03
CA LEU A 105 5.79 -1.80 4.57
C LEU A 105 7.24 -2.13 4.20
N PRO A 106 7.55 -3.28 3.58
CA PRO A 106 8.94 -3.69 3.32
C PRO A 106 9.73 -2.74 2.42
N THR A 107 9.05 -1.92 1.61
CA THR A 107 9.68 -0.94 0.71
C THR A 107 9.96 0.40 1.38
N CYS A 108 9.51 0.60 2.62
CA CYS A 108 9.75 1.80 3.41
C CYS A 108 9.69 1.49 4.92
N GLU A 109 10.71 0.80 5.42
CA GLU A 109 10.89 0.52 6.84
C GLU A 109 12.23 1.04 7.36
N MET A 110 12.34 1.26 8.68
CA MET A 110 13.50 1.92 9.30
C MET A 110 14.68 0.95 9.50
N MET A 111 14.39 -0.35 9.55
CA MET A 111 15.38 -1.41 9.83
C MET A 111 15.95 -2.03 8.55
N GLY A 112 15.35 -1.75 7.39
CA GLY A 112 15.76 -2.25 6.09
C GLY A 112 16.56 -1.23 5.29
N ASP A 113 17.25 -1.68 4.24
CA ASP A 113 17.86 -0.82 3.22
C ASP A 113 16.79 -0.31 2.23
N SER A 114 15.77 0.35 2.78
CA SER A 114 14.58 0.74 2.04
C SER A 114 14.70 2.20 1.58
N SER A 115 14.47 2.45 0.29
CA SER A 115 14.63 3.78 -0.32
C SER A 115 13.34 4.60 -0.38
N CYS A 116 12.26 4.09 0.24
CA CYS A 116 10.94 4.72 0.32
C CYS A 116 10.51 5.36 -1.01
N ILE A 117 10.57 4.59 -2.10
CA ILE A 117 10.49 5.13 -3.47
C ILE A 117 9.16 5.86 -3.77
N TYR A 118 8.08 5.48 -3.08
CA TYR A 118 6.74 6.06 -3.22
C TYR A 118 6.37 7.02 -2.08
N THR A 119 7.21 7.12 -1.05
CA THR A 119 6.93 7.80 0.22
C THR A 119 8.16 8.59 0.68
N LYS A 120 8.67 9.46 -0.20
CA LYS A 120 9.87 10.26 0.06
C LYS A 120 9.68 11.17 1.27
N GLY A 121 10.72 11.31 2.08
CA GLY A 121 10.66 12.03 3.35
C GLY A 121 10.16 11.19 4.54
N ALA A 122 9.59 10.00 4.29
CA ALA A 122 9.25 9.06 5.36
C ALA A 122 10.48 8.31 5.86
N GLN A 123 10.53 8.06 7.16
CA GLN A 123 11.47 7.14 7.80
C GLN A 123 10.87 5.73 7.89
N HIS A 124 9.56 5.63 8.10
CA HIS A 124 8.87 4.37 8.29
C HIS A 124 7.43 4.46 7.83
N CYS A 125 6.96 3.46 7.11
CA CYS A 125 5.57 3.30 6.75
C CYS A 125 5.04 1.97 7.27
N ILE A 126 3.80 2.00 7.74
CA ILE A 126 3.03 0.82 8.12
C ILE A 126 1.82 0.71 7.20
N VAL A 127 1.33 -0.50 7.00
CA VAL A 127 0.05 -0.75 6.34
C VAL A 127 -0.77 -1.74 7.14
N SER A 128 -2.09 -1.57 7.13
CA SER A 128 -2.98 -2.42 7.91
C SER A 128 -2.89 -3.87 7.45
N THR A 129 -2.77 -4.77 8.42
CA THR A 129 -2.69 -6.22 8.21
C THR A 129 -3.95 -6.75 7.52
N ASN A 130 -5.10 -6.11 7.75
CA ASN A 130 -6.38 -6.47 7.13
C ASN A 130 -6.84 -5.41 6.12
N SER A 131 -7.63 -5.85 5.15
CA SER A 131 -8.38 -4.99 4.24
C SER A 131 -9.85 -4.88 4.68
N MET A 132 -10.46 -3.74 4.43
CA MET A 132 -11.90 -3.55 4.55
C MET A 132 -12.67 -4.44 3.55
N PRO A 133 -13.99 -4.66 3.75
CA PRO A 133 -14.82 -5.46 2.83
C PRO A 133 -14.87 -4.93 1.39
N ASP A 134 -14.53 -3.66 1.17
CA ASP A 134 -14.38 -3.01 -0.13
C ASP A 134 -12.93 -3.00 -0.62
N SER A 135 -12.06 -3.86 -0.04
CA SER A 135 -10.61 -4.02 -0.24
C SER A 135 -9.71 -2.88 0.23
N GLY A 136 -10.29 -1.77 0.68
CA GLY A 136 -9.56 -0.61 1.16
C GLY A 136 -8.64 -0.94 2.32
N THR A 137 -7.48 -0.29 2.39
CA THR A 137 -6.57 -0.41 3.50
C THR A 137 -5.90 0.93 3.78
N GLU A 138 -5.43 1.11 5.01
CA GLU A 138 -4.70 2.31 5.40
C GLU A 138 -3.19 2.03 5.33
N MET A 139 -2.44 2.96 4.71
CA MET A 139 -0.99 3.01 4.80
C MET A 139 -0.58 4.35 5.39
N CYS A 140 0.04 4.31 6.57
CA CYS A 140 0.47 5.48 7.32
C CYS A 140 1.99 5.59 7.25
N CYS A 141 2.51 6.77 6.95
CA CYS A 141 3.95 7.03 6.89
C CYS A 141 4.32 8.13 7.87
N TYR A 142 5.48 7.96 8.51
CA TYR A 142 5.99 8.86 9.53
C TYR A 142 7.30 9.48 9.07
N ASP A 143 7.46 10.77 9.36
CA ASP A 143 8.70 11.50 9.10
C ASP A 143 9.81 11.09 10.10
N TYR A 144 10.99 11.69 9.96
CA TYR A 144 12.13 11.43 10.86
C TYR A 144 11.93 11.94 12.29
N ASN A 145 10.93 12.80 12.54
CA ASN A 145 10.54 13.23 13.88
C ASN A 145 9.49 12.29 14.50
N GLY A 146 9.00 11.31 13.74
CA GLY A 146 8.00 10.36 14.15
C GLY A 146 6.56 10.86 14.04
N TRP A 147 6.29 11.91 13.27
CA TRP A 147 4.95 12.44 13.03
C TRP A 147 4.33 11.88 11.76
N LEU A 148 3.01 11.64 11.81
CA LEU A 148 2.23 11.23 10.64
C LEU A 148 2.33 12.29 9.53
N MET A 149 2.70 11.85 8.33
CA MET A 149 2.81 12.71 7.14
C MET A 149 1.47 12.83 6.43
N PHE A 150 1.03 14.04 6.10
CA PHE A 150 -0.24 14.28 5.41
C PHE A 150 -0.06 14.60 3.93
N SER A 151 -0.89 14.00 3.07
CA SER A 151 -0.94 14.31 1.64
C SER A 151 -1.31 15.76 1.33
N GLN A 152 -1.91 16.47 2.30
CA GLN A 152 -2.31 17.87 2.18
C GLN A 152 -1.14 18.83 2.38
N ASP A 153 -0.05 18.39 3.00
CA ASP A 153 1.19 19.17 3.15
C ASP A 153 2.04 19.12 1.86
N TYR A 154 1.51 18.52 0.80
CA TYR A 154 2.09 18.55 -0.52
C TYR A 154 2.19 19.99 -1.05
N GLU A 155 3.41 20.41 -1.39
CA GLU A 155 3.68 21.70 -2.03
C GLU A 155 3.85 21.54 -3.55
N GLN A 156 3.19 22.43 -4.30
CA GLN A 156 3.32 22.51 -5.75
C GLN A 156 4.63 23.22 -6.14
N SER A 157 5.75 22.53 -6.00
CA SER A 157 7.09 23.00 -6.44
C SER A 157 7.60 22.17 -7.62
N THR A 158 8.60 22.62 -8.38
CA THR A 158 9.12 21.86 -9.54
C THR A 158 9.86 20.56 -9.16
N ASP A 159 10.15 20.33 -7.88
CA ASP A 159 10.93 19.20 -7.37
C ASP A 159 10.15 18.41 -6.30
N TYR A 160 8.83 18.36 -6.44
CA TYR A 160 7.91 17.90 -5.38
C TYR A 160 8.17 16.46 -4.90
N LEU A 161 8.55 15.53 -5.78
CA LEU A 161 8.88 14.14 -5.38
C LEU A 161 10.25 13.96 -4.74
N ARG A 162 11.11 14.97 -4.75
CA ARG A 162 12.48 14.80 -4.23
C ARG A 162 12.49 14.72 -2.71
N TYR A 163 11.60 15.46 -2.06
CA TYR A 163 11.65 15.65 -0.61
C TYR A 163 10.44 15.08 0.11
N PHE A 164 9.25 15.07 -0.52
CA PHE A 164 8.02 14.74 0.19
C PHE A 164 7.05 13.93 -0.66
N SER A 165 6.60 12.80 -0.12
CA SER A 165 5.44 12.06 -0.57
C SER A 165 4.83 11.35 0.63
N ALA A 166 3.66 11.81 1.05
CA ALA A 166 2.99 11.26 2.23
C ALA A 166 2.52 9.82 2.01
N GLY A 167 2.28 9.13 3.14
CA GLY A 167 1.54 7.88 3.13
C GLY A 167 0.07 8.12 2.81
N VAL A 168 -0.53 7.23 2.04
CA VAL A 168 -1.94 7.35 1.62
C VAL A 168 -2.67 6.02 1.77
N PRO A 169 -3.98 6.03 2.03
CA PRO A 169 -4.81 4.83 1.96
C PRO A 169 -4.73 4.21 0.57
N TYR A 170 -4.70 2.88 0.51
CA TYR A 170 -4.71 2.12 -0.73
C TYR A 170 -6.08 1.50 -0.94
N ARG A 171 -6.57 1.58 -2.18
CA ARG A 171 -7.82 0.92 -2.57
C ARG A 171 -7.68 -0.59 -2.47
N ALA A 172 -6.51 -1.14 -2.77
CA ALA A 172 -6.23 -2.55 -2.62
C ALA A 172 -5.03 -2.79 -1.73
N ASN A 173 -5.19 -3.66 -0.74
CA ASN A 173 -4.11 -4.02 0.17
C ASN A 173 -2.93 -4.69 -0.57
N PRO A 174 -1.66 -4.28 -0.33
CA PRO A 174 -0.48 -4.93 -0.91
C PRO A 174 -0.40 -6.44 -0.67
N TRP A 175 -0.87 -6.92 0.47
CA TRP A 175 -0.94 -8.34 0.83
C TRP A 175 -2.21 -9.03 0.34
N GLY A 176 -3.08 -8.30 -0.36
CA GLY A 176 -4.38 -8.77 -0.81
C GLY A 176 -5.42 -8.79 0.30
N GLY A 177 -6.57 -9.37 0.00
CA GLY A 177 -7.66 -9.54 0.97
C GLY A 177 -8.38 -10.86 0.75
N TYR A 178 -9.21 -11.25 1.71
CA TYR A 178 -9.91 -12.53 1.66
C TYR A 178 -10.68 -12.75 0.34
N VAL A 179 -10.71 -14.02 -0.09
CA VAL A 179 -10.97 -14.56 -1.44
C VAL A 179 -9.75 -14.54 -2.37
N PHE A 180 -8.82 -13.58 -2.26
CA PHE A 180 -7.49 -13.50 -2.92
C PHE A 180 -7.42 -13.67 -4.46
N LYS A 181 -8.53 -14.00 -5.12
CA LYS A 181 -8.61 -14.46 -6.52
C LYS A 181 -9.51 -13.56 -7.39
N LYS A 182 -9.94 -12.42 -6.85
CA LYS A 182 -10.80 -11.45 -7.55
C LYS A 182 -10.07 -10.10 -7.65
N PRO A 183 -10.35 -9.29 -8.70
CA PRO A 183 -9.83 -7.92 -8.78
C PRO A 183 -10.04 -7.19 -7.47
N LEU A 184 -9.06 -6.37 -7.08
CA LEU A 184 -8.93 -5.71 -5.77
C LEU A 184 -8.40 -6.56 -4.61
N TYR A 185 -8.50 -7.89 -4.68
CA TYR A 185 -8.08 -8.78 -3.60
C TYR A 185 -6.81 -9.57 -3.92
N VAL A 186 -6.33 -9.53 -5.18
CA VAL A 186 -5.10 -10.21 -5.59
C VAL A 186 -3.89 -9.49 -4.98
N PRO A 187 -3.06 -10.16 -4.17
CA PRO A 187 -1.86 -9.58 -3.57
C PRO A 187 -0.93 -9.01 -4.63
N THR A 188 -0.24 -7.91 -4.30
CA THR A 188 0.68 -7.15 -5.18
C THR A 188 0.01 -6.52 -6.39
N TRP A 189 -0.65 -7.29 -7.26
CA TRP A 189 -1.20 -6.83 -8.53
C TRP A 189 -2.37 -5.86 -8.38
N SER A 190 -3.26 -6.10 -7.42
CA SER A 190 -4.39 -5.20 -7.21
C SER A 190 -3.92 -3.85 -6.72
N ASN A 191 -3.01 -3.81 -5.74
CA ASN A 191 -2.38 -2.60 -5.24
C ASN A 191 -1.58 -1.88 -6.34
N PHE A 192 -0.81 -2.63 -7.13
CA PHE A 192 -0.05 -2.06 -8.24
C PHE A 192 -0.94 -1.30 -9.22
N TYR A 193 -2.02 -1.91 -9.73
CA TYR A 193 -2.88 -1.25 -10.72
C TYR A 193 -3.75 -0.13 -10.14
N ASN A 194 -4.20 -0.24 -8.89
CA ASN A 194 -5.16 0.71 -8.32
C ASN A 194 -4.51 1.86 -7.55
N ASP A 195 -3.26 1.71 -7.11
CA ASP A 195 -2.63 2.64 -6.18
C ASP A 195 -1.20 3.04 -6.56
N LEU A 196 -0.33 2.10 -6.99
CA LEU A 196 1.07 2.45 -7.35
C LEU A 196 1.21 2.98 -8.78
N LEU A 197 0.53 2.36 -9.74
CA LEU A 197 0.58 2.76 -11.14
C LEU A 197 -0.02 4.17 -11.35
N PRO A 198 -1.15 4.53 -10.72
CA PRO A 198 -1.64 5.90 -10.78
C PRO A 198 -0.69 6.92 -10.17
N TYR A 199 0.03 6.56 -9.11
CA TYR A 199 1.10 7.39 -8.58
C TYR A 199 2.20 7.58 -9.64
N ASP A 200 2.67 6.51 -10.29
CA ASP A 200 3.66 6.64 -11.35
C ASP A 200 3.19 7.54 -12.50
N VAL A 201 1.93 7.40 -12.93
CA VAL A 201 1.36 8.23 -14.00
C VAL A 201 1.21 9.69 -13.60
N CYS A 202 0.52 9.97 -12.48
CA CYS A 202 0.19 11.33 -12.04
C CYS A 202 1.38 12.04 -11.40
N CYS A 203 2.05 11.38 -10.46
CA CYS A 203 3.16 11.96 -9.71
C CYS A 203 4.48 11.86 -10.46
N ARG A 204 4.91 10.71 -10.98
CA ARG A 204 6.27 10.61 -11.55
C ARG A 204 6.37 11.13 -12.98
N TRP A 205 5.34 10.96 -13.79
CA TRP A 205 5.42 11.30 -15.23
C TRP A 205 4.66 12.56 -15.60
N ALA A 206 3.47 12.79 -15.03
CA ALA A 206 2.64 13.92 -15.44
C ALA A 206 3.06 15.26 -14.83
N GLY A 207 3.74 15.30 -13.69
CA GLY A 207 3.99 16.57 -13.02
C GLY A 207 2.91 16.98 -12.00
N HIS A 208 1.87 16.15 -11.81
CA HIS A 208 0.59 16.58 -11.22
C HIS A 208 0.12 15.61 -10.14
N CYS A 209 0.84 15.56 -9.02
CA CYS A 209 0.50 14.72 -7.86
C CYS A 209 -0.84 15.07 -7.21
N GLU A 210 -1.32 16.30 -7.36
CA GLU A 210 -2.57 16.77 -6.77
C GLU A 210 -3.75 15.87 -7.14
N PHE A 211 -3.82 15.38 -8.39
CA PHE A 211 -4.87 14.46 -8.81
C PHE A 211 -4.83 13.14 -8.05
N TYR A 212 -3.63 12.64 -7.73
CA TYR A 212 -3.47 11.43 -6.94
C TYR A 212 -3.91 11.67 -5.50
N TYR A 213 -3.40 12.72 -4.85
CA TYR A 213 -3.71 13.01 -3.45
C TYR A 213 -5.17 13.40 -3.22
N TRP A 214 -5.84 14.05 -4.18
CA TRP A 214 -7.28 14.32 -4.08
C TRP A 214 -8.13 13.04 -4.07
N ARG A 215 -7.66 11.94 -4.68
CA ARG A 215 -8.32 10.62 -4.65
C ARG A 215 -7.84 9.71 -3.53
N ARG A 216 -6.71 10.06 -2.90
CA ARG A 216 -6.00 9.23 -1.91
C ARG A 216 -5.51 10.11 -0.76
N ALA A 217 -6.41 10.91 -0.18
CA ALA A 217 -6.02 11.78 0.93
C ALA A 217 -5.57 10.92 2.12
N THR A 218 -4.53 11.31 2.85
CA THR A 218 -4.10 10.62 4.08
C THR A 218 -5.23 10.67 5.12
N SER A 219 -5.46 9.58 5.86
CA SER A 219 -6.35 9.63 7.01
C SER A 219 -5.74 10.47 8.15
N GLY A 220 -6.60 11.11 8.93
CA GLY A 220 -6.18 11.71 10.18
C GLY A 220 -6.10 10.68 11.32
N CYS A 221 -5.47 11.09 12.42
CA CYS A 221 -5.32 10.24 13.61
C CYS A 221 -6.34 10.53 14.72
N GLN A 222 -7.36 11.37 14.46
CA GLN A 222 -8.29 11.84 15.49
C GLN A 222 -9.13 10.71 16.12
N ASN A 223 -9.37 9.63 15.37
CA ASN A 223 -10.14 8.47 15.82
C ASN A 223 -9.23 7.30 16.25
N TYR A 224 -7.91 7.48 16.28
CA TYR A 224 -7.00 6.42 16.65
C TYR A 224 -7.05 6.15 18.15
N GLU A 225 -7.37 4.91 18.50
CA GLU A 225 -7.30 4.41 19.87
C GLU A 225 -6.05 3.52 20.02
N PRO A 226 -5.06 3.94 20.86
CA PRO A 226 -3.85 3.16 21.09
C PRO A 226 -4.12 1.74 21.58
N ALA A 227 -3.31 0.79 21.15
CA ALA A 227 -3.36 -0.57 21.69
C ALA A 227 -3.02 -0.57 23.18
N VAL A 228 -3.76 -1.36 23.96
CA VAL A 228 -3.59 -1.46 25.41
C VAL A 228 -2.76 -2.71 25.74
N ILE A 229 -1.77 -2.57 26.61
CA ILE A 229 -0.81 -3.63 26.93
C ILE A 229 -1.11 -4.21 28.30
N GLY A 230 -1.32 -5.53 28.35
CA GLY A 230 -1.29 -6.32 29.59
C GLY A 230 0.09 -6.94 29.76
N THR A 231 0.64 -6.90 30.98
CA THR A 231 2.00 -7.36 31.25
C THR A 231 1.99 -8.45 32.33
N ALA A 232 2.65 -9.57 32.06
CA ALA A 232 3.00 -10.58 33.05
C ALA A 232 4.52 -10.58 33.24
N TYR A 233 5.00 -10.45 34.48
CA TYR A 233 6.42 -10.34 34.77
C TYR A 233 6.77 -10.95 36.13
N GLY A 234 8.05 -11.34 36.29
CA GLY A 234 8.55 -11.94 37.53
C GLY A 234 7.78 -13.20 37.93
N HIS A 235 7.68 -13.44 39.25
CA HIS A 235 7.01 -14.62 39.81
C HIS A 235 5.52 -14.35 40.08
N GLY A 236 4.75 -14.20 38.99
CA GLY A 236 3.29 -14.08 39.08
C GLY A 236 2.78 -12.66 39.34
N HIS A 237 3.49 -11.62 38.89
CA HIS A 237 2.97 -10.25 38.88
C HIS A 237 2.32 -9.93 37.54
N PHE A 238 1.14 -9.33 37.61
CA PHE A 238 0.32 -9.01 36.45
C PHE A 238 -0.13 -7.55 36.49
N ILE A 239 -0.13 -6.92 35.32
CA ILE A 239 -0.82 -5.67 35.02
C ILE A 239 -1.83 -5.99 33.93
N THR A 240 -3.12 -5.87 34.22
CA THR A 240 -4.19 -6.10 33.25
C THR A 240 -4.28 -4.95 32.24
N PHE A 241 -5.10 -5.13 31.20
CA PHE A 241 -5.34 -4.08 30.19
C PHE A 241 -5.91 -2.79 30.79
N ASP A 242 -6.78 -2.88 31.79
CA ASP A 242 -7.32 -1.72 32.53
C ASP A 242 -6.35 -1.15 33.59
N GLY A 243 -5.12 -1.65 33.64
CA GLY A 243 -4.08 -1.16 34.54
C GLY A 243 -4.14 -1.70 35.97
N MET A 244 -5.01 -2.68 36.25
CA MET A 244 -5.08 -3.34 37.56
C MET A 244 -3.83 -4.17 37.81
N LYS A 245 -3.18 -3.90 38.94
CA LYS A 245 -1.97 -4.61 39.37
C LYS A 245 -2.35 -5.66 40.39
N TYR A 246 -2.02 -6.92 40.12
CA TYR A 246 -2.21 -8.00 41.09
C TYR A 246 -1.06 -9.01 41.03
N SER A 247 -0.96 -9.78 42.11
CA SER A 247 -0.02 -10.90 42.20
C SER A 247 -0.80 -12.19 42.36
N PHE A 248 -0.42 -13.20 41.61
CA PHE A 248 -1.08 -14.50 41.60
C PHE A 248 -0.04 -15.62 41.58
N SER A 249 -0.04 -16.45 42.61
CA SER A 249 0.89 -17.57 42.81
C SER A 249 0.16 -18.92 42.72
N GLY A 250 -0.62 -19.12 41.65
CA GLY A 250 -1.28 -20.40 41.38
C GLY A 250 -0.34 -21.43 40.73
N ARG A 251 -0.52 -22.71 41.05
CA ARG A 251 0.15 -23.83 40.37
C ARG A 251 -0.82 -24.46 39.37
N GLY A 252 -0.43 -24.51 38.10
CA GLY A 252 -1.25 -25.09 37.03
C GLY A 252 -1.15 -24.29 35.74
N TYR A 253 -2.05 -24.59 34.80
CA TYR A 253 -2.18 -23.86 33.55
C TYR A 253 -3.31 -22.85 33.65
N PHE A 254 -3.04 -21.61 33.26
CA PHE A 254 -4.00 -20.50 33.29
C PHE A 254 -4.08 -19.84 31.92
N VAL A 255 -5.28 -19.38 31.57
CA VAL A 255 -5.51 -18.62 30.34
C VAL A 255 -5.26 -17.14 30.66
N LEU A 256 -4.26 -16.54 30.04
CA LEU A 256 -3.94 -15.11 30.24
C LEU A 256 -4.93 -14.20 29.51
N THR A 257 -5.24 -14.56 28.26
CA THR A 257 -6.14 -13.80 27.39
C THR A 257 -6.91 -14.75 26.49
N GLN A 258 -8.21 -14.54 26.35
CA GLN A 258 -9.04 -15.27 25.40
C GLN A 258 -9.98 -14.27 24.72
N LEU A 259 -10.02 -14.31 23.39
CA LEU A 259 -11.00 -13.54 22.64
C LEU A 259 -12.37 -14.21 22.81
N LYS A 260 -13.37 -13.45 23.23
CA LYS A 260 -14.75 -13.91 23.20
C LYS A 260 -15.24 -13.83 21.75
N THR A 261 -15.46 -14.97 21.11
CA THR A 261 -16.12 -15.01 19.81
C THR A 261 -17.55 -14.49 19.98
N ALA A 262 -17.99 -13.55 19.13
CA ALA A 262 -19.39 -13.15 19.12
C ALA A 262 -20.25 -14.35 18.69
N ASP A 263 -21.27 -14.71 19.48
CA ASP A 263 -22.24 -15.73 19.12
C ASP A 263 -22.94 -15.30 17.82
N ARG A 264 -22.76 -16.09 16.75
CA ARG A 264 -23.41 -15.86 15.43
C ARG A 264 -24.87 -16.31 15.42
N ASN A 265 -25.62 -16.04 16.49
CA ASN A 265 -27.04 -16.35 16.63
C ASN A 265 -27.82 -15.09 17.02
N LEU A 266 -27.88 -14.10 16.12
CA LEU A 266 -28.89 -13.04 16.09
C LEU A 266 -29.17 -12.71 14.61
#